data_AF-A0A812VAV9-F1
#
_entry.id   AF-A0A812VAV9-F1
#
_cell.length_a   1.000
_cell.length_b   1.000
_cell.length_c   1.000
_cell.angle_alpha   90.00
_cell.angle_beta   90.00
_cell.angle_gamma   90.00
#
_symmetry.space_group_name_H-M   'P 1'
#
loop_
_entity.id
_entity.type
_entity.pdbx_description
1 polymer ?
#
loop_
_entity_poly.entity_id
_entity_poly.type
_entity_poly.pdbx_seq_one_letter_code
_entity_poly.pdbx_strand_id
1 'polypeptide(L)'
;MSVMKRLCCLLAAGLLGGGYGSEDPLPDKVGIQVRLTKQEKAALKKLECSMCKAVISEMHMEVARHSMTEQGVGSEEQVWETSNAMCLALLQKYRLSLDGEPRIDAKQEDDDESAMAAAAEAGKQESFMRSMLVFKMGCQQWLEDYGGDTSGYVYRSVKERKQSPAGAAQEFCVRSAKLCGKGMKGKEKQEKADRERRAQRAKMAQKEEAVEEKRKKEDPMQSLPDDSKFGIQRLLEMARDDPLHYMDEATKARVRTARTDLRCDVCRRVLEETASEVIPKPKSLRSEHDILVAMEGICVGGPDLSIPNYFGIEPPPLPAEWTDRWRPKLDKKSGRYVLKASSKKVKQRRDKWRSLAKEGKQQPPDSDEAEQDTMLTLTCKDIVEPERFSELLFQEMELCQAASPCAAATRTASKVCADANGSLCAYDAMQELASKPEL
;
A
#
# COMPACT_ATOMS: atom_id res chain seq x y z
N MET A 1 -20.08 -62.33 -63.19
CA MET A 1 -18.83 -61.57 -63.38
C MET A 1 -19.14 -60.13 -63.01
N SER A 2 -18.49 -59.38 -62.12
CA SER A 2 -17.39 -59.57 -61.19
C SER A 2 -17.45 -58.33 -60.26
N VAL A 3 -17.42 -58.52 -58.93
CA VAL A 3 -16.58 -57.76 -57.95
C VAL A 3 -16.61 -56.20 -58.02
N MET A 4 -16.97 -55.38 -57.03
CA MET A 4 -16.54 -55.24 -55.62
C MET A 4 -17.34 -54.03 -55.03
N LYS A 5 -17.93 -54.10 -53.81
CA LYS A 5 -17.47 -53.45 -52.54
C LYS A 5 -17.06 -51.97 -52.68
N ARG A 6 -17.38 -51.01 -51.80
CA ARG A 6 -17.96 -50.91 -50.44
C ARG A 6 -17.95 -49.40 -50.07
N LEU A 7 -18.70 -49.05 -49.01
CA LEU A 7 -18.58 -47.83 -48.16
C LEU A 7 -19.07 -46.47 -48.71
N CYS A 8 -20.25 -46.04 -48.28
CA CYS A 8 -20.45 -44.75 -47.60
C CYS A 8 -21.85 -44.70 -46.95
N CYS A 9 -21.95 -45.20 -45.71
CA CYS A 9 -23.05 -44.90 -44.79
C CYS A 9 -22.52 -43.98 -43.70
N LEU A 10 -23.41 -43.15 -43.16
CA LEU A 10 -23.31 -42.28 -41.98
C LEU A 10 -22.93 -40.81 -42.23
N LEU A 11 -23.89 -40.09 -42.81
CA LEU A 11 -24.23 -38.73 -42.44
C LEU A 11 -25.26 -38.79 -41.30
N ALA A 12 -24.85 -38.41 -40.07
CA ALA A 12 -25.68 -37.79 -39.02
C ALA A 12 -25.07 -38.07 -37.63
N ALA A 13 -24.42 -37.08 -37.04
CA ALA A 13 -24.46 -36.74 -35.60
C ALA A 13 -23.34 -35.74 -35.27
N GLY A 14 -23.69 -34.63 -34.60
CA GLY A 14 -22.71 -33.89 -33.78
C GLY A 14 -22.57 -32.39 -34.00
N LEU A 15 -23.67 -31.63 -34.09
CA LEU A 15 -23.65 -30.18 -33.81
C LEU A 15 -23.75 -29.96 -32.30
N LEU A 16 -22.64 -30.12 -31.57
CA LEU A 16 -22.44 -29.56 -30.21
C LEU A 16 -20.94 -29.36 -29.96
N GLY A 17 -20.43 -28.20 -30.32
CA GLY A 17 -19.22 -27.60 -29.73
C GLY A 17 -19.63 -26.17 -29.35
N GLY A 18 -19.74 -25.79 -28.09
CA GLY A 18 -18.70 -25.89 -27.08
C GLY A 18 -18.14 -24.48 -26.91
N GLY A 19 -18.80 -23.70 -26.05
CA GLY A 19 -18.58 -22.26 -25.90
C GLY A 19 -17.12 -21.89 -25.63
N TYR A 20 -16.68 -20.87 -26.35
CA TYR A 20 -15.43 -20.16 -26.14
C TYR A 20 -15.37 -19.59 -24.72
N GLY A 21 -14.57 -20.20 -23.85
CA GLY A 21 -14.08 -19.55 -22.65
C GLY A 21 -12.89 -18.68 -23.03
N SER A 22 -13.05 -17.36 -22.92
CA SER A 22 -11.95 -16.41 -23.00
C SER A 22 -10.97 -16.67 -21.85
N GLU A 23 -9.72 -17.00 -22.20
CA GLU A 23 -8.61 -17.17 -21.26
C GLU A 23 -8.01 -15.79 -20.94
N ASP A 24 -8.16 -15.32 -19.70
CA ASP A 24 -7.62 -14.03 -19.27
C ASP A 24 -6.08 -14.05 -19.20
N PRO A 25 -5.41 -12.96 -19.65
CA PRO A 25 -3.95 -12.85 -19.65
C PRO A 25 -3.38 -12.62 -18.24
N LEU A 26 -2.24 -13.24 -17.93
CA LEU A 26 -1.39 -12.90 -16.78
C LEU A 26 -0.48 -11.72 -17.15
N PRO A 27 -0.57 -10.55 -16.50
CA PRO A 27 0.32 -9.43 -16.77
C PRO A 27 1.69 -9.65 -16.12
N ASP A 28 2.76 -9.61 -16.92
CA ASP A 28 4.13 -9.42 -16.43
C ASP A 28 4.34 -7.92 -16.11
N LYS A 29 5.00 -7.61 -14.99
CA LYS A 29 5.26 -6.22 -14.52
C LYS A 29 6.24 -5.42 -15.42
N VAL A 30 6.61 -5.97 -16.58
CA VAL A 30 7.55 -5.36 -17.55
C VAL A 30 6.93 -5.14 -18.94
N GLY A 31 5.60 -5.25 -19.07
CA GLY A 31 4.87 -4.74 -20.25
C GLY A 31 4.95 -5.59 -21.54
N ILE A 32 5.66 -6.72 -21.56
CA ILE A 32 5.63 -7.69 -22.68
C ILE A 32 4.76 -8.87 -22.27
N GLN A 33 3.56 -8.99 -22.85
CA GLN A 33 2.66 -10.14 -22.60
C GLN A 33 3.21 -11.41 -23.25
N VAL A 34 4.02 -12.19 -22.53
CA VAL A 34 4.52 -13.48 -23.00
C VAL A 34 3.46 -14.57 -22.76
N ARG A 35 2.77 -14.98 -23.83
CA ARG A 35 1.79 -16.09 -23.76
C ARG A 35 2.48 -17.45 -23.83
N LEU A 36 2.24 -18.31 -22.83
CA LEU A 36 2.64 -19.71 -22.87
C LEU A 36 1.74 -20.51 -23.82
N THR A 37 2.36 -21.30 -24.70
CA THR A 37 1.65 -22.23 -25.59
C THR A 37 1.07 -23.40 -24.79
N LYS A 38 0.10 -24.12 -25.38
CA LYS A 38 -0.47 -25.33 -24.77
C LYS A 38 0.60 -26.40 -24.50
N GLN A 39 1.60 -26.50 -25.37
CA GLN A 39 2.70 -27.46 -25.22
C GLN A 39 3.61 -27.07 -24.05
N GLU A 40 3.95 -25.79 -23.91
CA GLU A 40 4.75 -25.28 -22.78
C GLU A 40 4.03 -25.46 -21.45
N LYS A 41 2.72 -25.16 -21.39
CA LYS A 41 1.91 -25.41 -20.19
C LYS A 41 1.88 -26.91 -19.83
N ALA A 42 1.74 -27.79 -20.81
CA ALA A 42 1.76 -29.23 -20.60
C ALA A 42 3.15 -29.73 -20.15
N ALA A 43 4.23 -29.15 -20.68
CA ALA A 43 5.60 -29.45 -20.27
C ALA A 43 5.85 -29.03 -18.82
N LEU A 44 5.47 -27.81 -18.43
CA LEU A 44 5.56 -27.33 -17.05
C LEU A 44 4.74 -28.20 -16.09
N LYS A 45 3.54 -28.65 -16.49
CA LYS A 45 2.71 -29.56 -15.69
C LYS A 45 3.40 -30.90 -15.43
N LYS A 46 4.11 -31.45 -16.42
CA LYS A 46 4.92 -32.67 -16.25
C LYS A 46 6.10 -32.45 -15.30
N LEU A 47 6.60 -31.22 -15.25
CA LEU A 47 7.77 -30.82 -14.46
C LEU A 47 7.42 -30.32 -13.05
N GLU A 48 6.15 -30.27 -12.64
CA GLU A 48 5.71 -29.77 -11.32
C GLU A 48 6.52 -30.36 -10.16
N CYS A 49 6.81 -31.66 -10.19
CA CYS A 49 7.60 -32.31 -9.14
C CYS A 49 9.06 -31.85 -9.14
N SER A 50 9.69 -31.77 -10.33
CA SER A 50 11.08 -31.31 -10.47
C SER A 50 11.21 -29.83 -10.11
N MET A 51 10.23 -29.02 -10.53
CA MET A 51 10.12 -27.60 -10.18
C MET A 51 10.00 -27.42 -8.67
N CYS A 52 9.07 -28.14 -8.03
CA CYS A 52 8.89 -28.10 -6.59
C CYS A 52 10.20 -28.42 -5.86
N LYS A 53 10.90 -29.50 -6.26
CA LYS A 53 12.15 -29.88 -5.61
C LYS A 53 13.23 -28.82 -5.76
N ALA A 54 13.36 -28.24 -6.95
CA ALA A 54 14.33 -27.18 -7.21
C ALA A 54 14.00 -25.92 -6.40
N VAL A 55 12.76 -25.43 -6.45
CA VAL A 55 12.31 -24.24 -5.71
C VAL A 55 12.55 -24.41 -4.21
N ILE A 56 12.11 -25.52 -3.62
CA ILE A 56 12.26 -25.75 -2.17
C ILE A 56 13.74 -25.86 -1.78
N SER A 57 14.55 -26.56 -2.58
CA SER A 57 15.99 -26.70 -2.29
C SER A 57 16.71 -25.35 -2.33
N GLU A 58 16.46 -24.54 -3.35
CA GLU A 58 17.08 -23.21 -3.47
C GLU A 58 16.60 -22.27 -2.37
N MET A 59 15.29 -22.23 -2.11
CA MET A 59 14.72 -21.39 -1.07
C MET A 59 15.23 -21.77 0.32
N HIS A 60 15.41 -23.06 0.60
CA HIS A 60 16.02 -23.53 1.83
C HIS A 60 17.49 -23.11 1.97
N MET A 61 18.26 -23.16 0.87
CA MET A 61 19.65 -22.70 0.89
C MET A 61 19.75 -21.19 1.11
N GLU A 62 18.88 -20.41 0.46
CA GLU A 62 18.92 -18.94 0.59
C GLU A 62 18.57 -18.49 2.00
N VAL A 63 17.46 -19.01 2.55
CA VAL A 63 17.01 -18.70 3.92
C VAL A 63 18.08 -19.06 4.94
N ALA A 64 18.79 -20.18 4.74
CA ALA A 64 19.90 -20.58 5.59
C ALA A 64 21.15 -19.70 5.41
N ARG A 65 21.50 -19.35 4.17
CA ARG A 65 22.68 -18.53 3.83
C ARG A 65 22.57 -17.11 4.38
N HIS A 66 21.36 -16.54 4.33
CA HIS A 66 21.09 -15.17 4.77
C HIS A 66 20.60 -15.07 6.22
N SER A 67 20.66 -16.15 7.00
CA SER A 67 20.25 -16.17 8.40
C SER A 67 18.82 -15.64 8.63
N MET A 68 17.90 -15.85 7.68
CA MET A 68 16.53 -15.32 7.69
C MET A 68 15.61 -15.97 8.74
N THR A 69 16.17 -16.72 9.68
CA THR A 69 15.46 -17.34 10.81
C THR A 69 15.92 -16.83 12.18
N GLU A 70 16.92 -15.94 12.21
CA GLU A 70 17.45 -15.36 13.44
C GLU A 70 16.54 -14.25 14.00
N GLN A 71 16.51 -14.11 15.33
CA GLN A 71 15.65 -13.14 16.01
C GLN A 71 16.02 -11.71 15.59
N GLY A 72 15.04 -10.96 15.08
CA GLY A 72 15.20 -9.55 14.69
C GLY A 72 15.59 -9.32 13.22
N VAL A 73 15.90 -10.38 12.45
CA VAL A 73 16.36 -10.27 11.05
C VAL A 73 15.41 -10.97 10.07
N GLY A 74 14.57 -11.89 10.53
CA GLY A 74 13.81 -12.80 9.67
C GLY A 74 12.38 -13.15 10.12
N SER A 75 11.40 -13.00 9.23
CA SER A 75 10.02 -13.49 9.37
C SER A 75 9.62 -14.42 8.22
N GLU A 76 8.56 -15.21 8.40
CA GLU A 76 7.95 -16.02 7.33
C GLU A 76 7.51 -15.14 6.13
N GLU A 77 7.07 -13.92 6.41
CA GLU A 77 6.68 -12.93 5.40
C GLU A 77 7.90 -12.44 4.59
N GLN A 78 9.05 -12.21 5.22
CA GLN A 78 10.27 -11.85 4.50
C GLN A 78 10.77 -13.00 3.62
N VAL A 79 10.65 -14.25 4.09
CA VAL A 79 10.93 -15.42 3.24
C VAL A 79 9.98 -15.46 2.04
N TRP A 80 8.70 -15.12 2.23
CA TRP A 80 7.73 -14.99 1.14
C TRP A 80 8.08 -13.86 0.16
N GLU A 81 8.55 -12.71 0.62
CA GLU A 81 8.95 -11.59 -0.25
C GLU A 81 10.15 -11.94 -1.16
N THR A 82 11.00 -12.87 -0.74
CA THR A 82 12.14 -13.35 -1.57
C THR A 82 11.75 -14.30 -2.71
N SER A 83 10.47 -14.67 -2.83
CA SER A 83 9.95 -15.59 -3.87
C SER A 83 10.40 -15.22 -5.29
N ASN A 84 10.38 -13.93 -5.64
CA ASN A 84 10.80 -13.49 -6.98
C ASN A 84 12.32 -13.65 -7.20
N ALA A 85 13.13 -13.41 -6.17
CA ALA A 85 14.57 -13.64 -6.22
C ALA A 85 14.87 -15.15 -6.40
N MET A 86 14.04 -16.03 -5.83
CA MET A 86 14.21 -17.47 -5.98
C MET A 86 14.04 -17.95 -7.41
N CYS A 87 13.10 -17.39 -8.17
CA CYS A 87 12.98 -17.72 -9.59
C CYS A 87 14.19 -17.27 -10.41
N LEU A 88 14.84 -16.17 -10.04
CA LEU A 88 16.09 -15.75 -10.68
C LEU A 88 17.25 -16.67 -10.31
N ALA A 89 17.37 -17.06 -9.05
CA ALA A 89 18.37 -18.03 -8.60
C ALA A 89 18.20 -19.39 -9.30
N LEU A 90 16.97 -19.83 -9.51
CA LEU A 90 16.66 -21.03 -10.29
C LEU A 90 17.10 -20.90 -11.74
N LEU A 91 16.87 -19.75 -12.38
CA LEU A 91 17.32 -19.50 -13.74
C LEU A 91 18.85 -19.48 -13.84
N GLN A 92 19.56 -19.09 -12.79
CA GLN A 92 21.03 -19.11 -12.75
C GLN A 92 21.60 -20.52 -12.57
N LYS A 93 20.89 -21.40 -11.85
CA LYS A 93 21.39 -22.74 -11.50
C LYS A 93 20.81 -23.88 -12.32
N TYR A 94 19.69 -23.66 -12.99
CA TYR A 94 19.01 -24.70 -13.75
C TYR A 94 18.61 -24.21 -15.13
N ARG A 95 18.52 -25.15 -16.07
CA ARG A 95 18.09 -24.95 -17.43
C ARG A 95 16.88 -25.84 -17.73
N LEU A 96 15.87 -25.24 -18.35
CA LEU A 96 14.75 -25.98 -18.91
C LEU A 96 15.12 -26.45 -20.32
N SER A 97 15.09 -27.77 -20.54
CA SER A 97 15.15 -28.35 -21.88
C SER A 97 13.74 -28.72 -22.32
N LEU A 98 13.31 -28.13 -23.45
CA LEU A 98 12.06 -28.48 -24.13
C LEU A 98 12.31 -29.35 -25.37
N ASP A 99 13.58 -29.57 -25.74
CA ASP A 99 13.99 -30.42 -26.85
C ASP A 99 13.85 -31.90 -26.43
N GLY A 100 12.74 -32.53 -26.79
CA GLY A 100 12.45 -33.93 -26.47
C GLY A 100 11.57 -34.10 -25.23
N GLU A 101 12.00 -34.92 -24.27
CA GLU A 101 11.28 -35.05 -23.00
C GLU A 101 11.59 -33.85 -22.09
N PRO A 102 10.59 -33.08 -21.65
CA PRO A 102 10.82 -31.91 -20.82
C PRO A 102 11.56 -32.28 -19.55
N ARG A 103 12.66 -31.58 -19.25
CA ARG A 103 13.47 -31.78 -18.05
C ARG A 103 14.13 -30.50 -17.57
N ILE A 104 14.44 -30.47 -16.29
CA ILE A 104 15.19 -29.38 -15.64
C ILE A 104 16.57 -29.96 -15.32
N ASP A 105 17.59 -29.43 -15.98
CA ASP A 105 18.99 -29.85 -15.82
C ASP A 105 19.74 -28.79 -15.00
N ALA A 106 20.64 -29.19 -14.11
CA ALA A 106 21.50 -28.25 -13.39
C ALA A 106 22.58 -27.69 -14.33
N LYS A 107 22.83 -26.38 -14.24
CA LYS A 107 23.89 -25.67 -14.98
C LYS A 107 25.25 -25.89 -14.30
N GLN A 108 26.31 -25.90 -15.08
CA GLN A 108 27.68 -25.80 -14.55
C GLN A 108 28.06 -24.32 -14.33
N GLU A 109 29.03 -24.02 -13.46
CA GLU A 109 29.32 -22.64 -13.02
C GLU A 109 29.76 -21.68 -14.16
N ASP A 110 30.14 -22.21 -15.35
CA ASP A 110 30.55 -21.45 -16.54
C ASP A 110 29.58 -21.56 -17.75
N ASP A 111 28.36 -22.07 -17.54
CA ASP A 111 27.49 -22.50 -18.66
C ASP A 111 26.81 -21.36 -19.42
N ASP A 112 26.56 -20.18 -18.84
CA ASP A 112 25.61 -19.23 -19.45
C ASP A 112 26.13 -18.53 -20.71
N GLU A 113 27.38 -18.08 -20.71
CA GLU A 113 28.01 -17.50 -21.90
C GLU A 113 28.33 -18.58 -22.94
N SER A 114 28.83 -19.73 -22.49
CA SER A 114 29.17 -20.86 -23.36
C SER A 114 27.94 -21.50 -24.00
N ALA A 115 26.84 -21.67 -23.27
CA ALA A 115 25.59 -22.23 -23.79
C ALA A 115 24.84 -21.24 -24.68
N MET A 116 24.92 -19.94 -24.40
CA MET A 116 24.35 -18.92 -25.29
C MET A 116 25.17 -18.83 -26.59
N ALA A 117 26.51 -18.88 -26.51
CA ALA A 117 27.39 -18.94 -27.68
C ALA A 117 27.16 -20.22 -28.51
N ALA A 118 27.09 -21.39 -27.87
CA ALA A 118 26.80 -22.66 -28.54
C ALA A 118 25.38 -22.69 -29.15
N ALA A 119 24.39 -22.07 -28.49
CA ALA A 119 23.05 -21.93 -29.05
C ALA A 119 23.02 -20.95 -30.23
N ALA A 120 23.83 -19.90 -30.22
CA ALA A 120 23.98 -18.97 -31.34
C ALA A 120 24.68 -19.66 -32.53
N GLU A 121 25.77 -20.40 -32.29
CA GLU A 121 26.48 -21.19 -33.30
C GLU A 121 25.59 -22.28 -33.93
N ALA A 122 24.70 -22.89 -33.13
CA ALA A 122 23.73 -23.87 -33.60
C ALA A 122 22.44 -23.27 -34.19
N GLY A 123 22.31 -21.93 -34.27
CA GLY A 123 21.11 -21.25 -34.78
C GLY A 123 19.85 -21.43 -33.91
N LYS A 124 20.02 -21.77 -32.63
CA LYS A 124 18.96 -22.08 -31.66
C LYS A 124 18.75 -21.00 -30.58
N GLN A 125 19.35 -19.82 -30.72
CA GLN A 125 19.32 -18.76 -29.71
C GLN A 125 17.89 -18.37 -29.27
N GLU A 126 16.94 -18.29 -30.20
CA GLU A 126 15.54 -17.99 -29.87
C GLU A 126 14.88 -19.07 -29.01
N SER A 127 15.12 -20.35 -29.31
CA SER A 127 14.58 -21.48 -28.53
C SER A 127 15.16 -21.52 -27.11
N PHE A 128 16.42 -21.11 -26.95
CA PHE A 128 17.09 -20.99 -25.66
C PHE A 128 16.45 -19.88 -24.81
N MET A 129 16.32 -18.67 -25.36
CA MET A 129 15.66 -17.56 -24.67
C MET A 129 14.19 -17.88 -24.35
N ARG A 130 13.48 -18.56 -25.27
CA ARG A 130 12.11 -19.01 -25.04
C ARG A 130 12.02 -19.98 -23.87
N SER A 131 12.91 -20.97 -23.80
CA SER A 131 12.93 -21.94 -22.70
C SER A 131 13.22 -21.27 -21.35
N MET A 132 14.10 -20.27 -21.32
CA MET A 132 14.37 -19.46 -20.12
C MET A 132 13.13 -18.68 -19.66
N LEU A 133 12.42 -18.04 -20.60
CA LEU A 133 11.16 -17.32 -20.30
C LEU A 133 10.08 -18.27 -19.79
N VAL A 134 9.90 -19.42 -20.45
CA VAL A 134 8.94 -20.46 -20.02
C VAL A 134 9.27 -20.95 -18.61
N PHE A 135 10.56 -21.14 -18.31
CA PHE A 135 11.01 -21.58 -16.99
C PHE A 135 10.75 -20.53 -15.91
N LYS A 136 11.05 -19.25 -16.18
CA LYS A 136 10.74 -18.12 -15.29
C LYS A 136 9.24 -18.07 -14.96
N MET A 137 8.41 -18.09 -15.99
CA MET A 137 6.95 -18.05 -15.84
C MET A 137 6.43 -19.26 -15.07
N GLY A 138 6.98 -20.45 -15.34
CA GLY A 138 6.63 -21.67 -14.62
C GLY A 138 6.96 -21.59 -13.12
N CYS A 139 8.11 -21.02 -12.77
CA CYS A 139 8.49 -20.79 -11.38
C CYS A 139 7.56 -19.79 -10.70
N GLN A 140 7.26 -18.66 -11.34
CA GLN A 140 6.36 -17.64 -10.79
C GLN A 140 4.96 -18.21 -10.55
N GLN A 141 4.38 -18.92 -11.53
CA GLN A 141 3.09 -19.58 -11.38
C GLN A 141 3.10 -20.61 -10.25
N TRP A 142 4.20 -21.35 -10.09
CA TRP A 142 4.34 -22.32 -9.02
C TRP A 142 4.37 -21.64 -7.65
N LEU A 143 5.10 -20.53 -7.51
CA LEU A 143 5.14 -19.75 -6.26
C LEU A 143 3.80 -19.06 -5.96
N GLU A 144 3.06 -18.59 -6.96
CA GLU A 144 1.70 -18.10 -6.73
C GLU A 144 0.77 -19.19 -6.19
N ASP A 145 0.94 -20.42 -6.67
CA ASP A 145 0.08 -21.55 -6.30
C ASP A 145 0.44 -22.15 -4.93
N TYR A 146 1.73 -22.25 -4.60
CA TYR A 146 2.22 -22.98 -3.42
C TYR A 146 3.02 -22.14 -2.44
N GLY A 147 3.26 -20.88 -2.76
CA GLY A 147 4.33 -20.13 -2.14
C GLY A 147 4.08 -19.70 -0.69
N GLY A 148 2.82 -19.43 -0.33
CA GLY A 148 2.46 -19.18 1.07
C GLY A 148 2.68 -20.41 1.96
N ASP A 149 2.36 -21.62 1.48
CA ASP A 149 2.63 -22.85 2.23
C ASP A 149 4.13 -23.20 2.24
N THR A 150 4.83 -22.81 1.17
CA THR A 150 6.25 -23.04 0.96
C THR A 150 7.11 -22.19 1.90
N SER A 151 6.86 -20.88 2.00
CA SER A 151 7.66 -19.98 2.85
C SER A 151 7.61 -20.37 4.32
N GLY A 152 6.42 -20.69 4.84
CA GLY A 152 6.25 -21.16 6.21
C GLY A 152 6.92 -22.51 6.46
N TYR A 153 6.84 -23.43 5.50
CA TYR A 153 7.54 -24.71 5.62
C TYR A 153 9.06 -24.53 5.66
N VAL A 154 9.62 -23.77 4.71
CA VAL A 154 11.07 -23.53 4.60
C VAL A 154 11.60 -22.81 5.83
N TYR A 155 10.92 -21.75 6.28
CA TYR A 155 11.30 -21.01 7.49
C TYR A 155 11.40 -21.95 8.71
N ARG A 156 10.39 -22.80 8.93
CA ARG A 156 10.42 -23.79 10.03
C ARG A 156 11.52 -24.82 9.84
N SER A 157 11.68 -25.38 8.64
CA SER A 157 12.71 -26.39 8.34
C SER A 157 14.12 -25.88 8.65
N VAL A 158 14.44 -24.66 8.20
CA VAL A 158 15.75 -24.03 8.42
C VAL A 158 15.93 -23.66 9.89
N LYS A 159 14.94 -23.05 10.53
CA LYS A 159 14.99 -22.62 11.93
C LYS A 159 15.24 -23.79 12.87
N GLU A 160 14.57 -24.91 12.61
CA GLU A 160 14.67 -26.12 13.43
C GLU A 160 15.90 -26.96 13.07
N ARG A 161 16.64 -26.62 12.00
CA ARG A 161 17.81 -27.35 11.47
C ARG A 161 17.59 -28.84 11.28
N LYS A 162 16.34 -29.23 10.99
CA LYS A 162 15.93 -30.64 10.96
C LYS A 162 16.35 -31.38 9.69
N GLN A 163 16.57 -30.66 8.59
CA GLN A 163 16.68 -31.27 7.26
C GLN A 163 17.73 -30.59 6.38
N SER A 164 18.34 -31.38 5.49
CA SER A 164 19.10 -30.84 4.37
C SER A 164 18.14 -30.25 3.32
N PRO A 165 18.61 -29.33 2.44
CA PRO A 165 17.78 -28.77 1.37
C PRO A 165 17.07 -29.84 0.52
N ALA A 166 17.78 -30.92 0.17
CA ALA A 166 17.22 -32.05 -0.56
C ALA A 166 16.17 -32.84 0.25
N GLY A 167 16.38 -32.99 1.57
CA GLY A 167 15.41 -33.62 2.47
C GLY A 167 14.13 -32.80 2.62
N ALA A 168 14.27 -31.49 2.77
CA ALA A 168 13.15 -30.53 2.84
C ALA A 168 12.34 -30.52 1.55
N ALA A 169 13.02 -30.50 0.40
CA ALA A 169 12.40 -30.62 -0.92
C ALA A 169 11.62 -31.93 -1.06
N GLN A 170 12.21 -33.06 -0.64
CA GLN A 170 11.54 -34.35 -0.76
C GLN A 170 10.30 -34.45 0.13
N GLU A 171 10.38 -33.99 1.39
CA GLU A 171 9.23 -34.02 2.29
C GLU A 171 8.11 -33.10 1.81
N PHE A 172 8.40 -31.83 1.52
CA PHE A 172 7.39 -30.89 1.09
C PHE A 172 6.71 -31.34 -0.20
N CYS A 173 7.48 -31.71 -1.22
CA CYS A 173 6.94 -32.04 -2.53
C CYS A 173 6.17 -33.37 -2.55
N VAL A 174 6.48 -34.31 -1.67
CA VAL A 174 5.76 -35.60 -1.57
C VAL A 174 4.58 -35.54 -0.61
N ARG A 175 4.75 -34.94 0.57
CA ARG A 175 3.76 -35.00 1.66
C ARG A 175 2.83 -33.78 1.69
N SER A 176 3.39 -32.58 1.59
CA SER A 176 2.65 -31.33 1.73
C SER A 176 1.96 -30.95 0.42
N ALA A 177 2.74 -30.76 -0.64
CA ALA A 177 2.24 -30.36 -1.95
C ALA A 177 1.71 -31.55 -2.78
N LYS A 178 2.08 -32.79 -2.43
CA LYS A 178 1.68 -34.03 -3.14
C LYS A 178 1.94 -33.99 -4.64
N LEU A 179 2.98 -33.28 -5.06
CA LEU A 179 3.40 -33.14 -6.45
C LEU A 179 4.27 -34.31 -6.91
N CYS A 180 4.95 -34.98 -5.98
CA CYS A 180 5.83 -36.11 -6.24
C CYS A 180 5.28 -37.41 -5.65
N GLY A 181 4.94 -38.40 -6.49
CA GLY A 181 4.58 -39.77 -6.06
C GLY A 181 3.33 -40.37 -6.72
N LYS A 182 3.06 -41.67 -6.47
CA LYS A 182 1.91 -42.42 -7.05
C LYS A 182 0.53 -42.07 -6.45
N GLY A 183 0.46 -41.06 -5.57
CA GLY A 183 -0.74 -40.66 -4.83
C GLY A 183 -1.60 -39.59 -5.52
N MET A 184 -1.76 -39.62 -6.84
CA MET A 184 -2.55 -38.61 -7.58
C MET A 184 -4.08 -38.72 -7.40
N LYS A 185 -4.60 -39.64 -6.58
CA LYS A 185 -6.06 -39.77 -6.33
C LYS A 185 -6.64 -38.74 -5.36
N GLY A 186 -5.81 -37.97 -4.65
CA GLY A 186 -6.26 -36.83 -3.82
C GLY A 186 -6.34 -35.50 -4.59
N LYS A 187 -5.68 -35.43 -5.76
CA LYS A 187 -5.52 -34.21 -6.56
C LYS A 187 -6.84 -33.72 -7.13
N GLU A 188 -7.77 -34.64 -7.44
CA GLU A 188 -9.07 -34.27 -8.03
C GLU A 188 -10.02 -33.57 -7.02
N LYS A 189 -9.97 -33.95 -5.74
CA LYS A 189 -10.77 -33.31 -4.68
C LYS A 189 -10.19 -31.97 -4.26
N GLN A 190 -8.86 -31.85 -4.27
CA GLN A 190 -8.14 -30.60 -3.99
C GLN A 190 -8.22 -29.62 -5.18
N GLU A 191 -8.02 -30.08 -6.42
CA GLU A 191 -8.26 -29.30 -7.65
C GLU A 191 -9.71 -28.81 -7.71
N LYS A 192 -10.70 -29.60 -7.26
CA LYS A 192 -12.09 -29.14 -7.21
C LYS A 192 -12.29 -28.01 -6.19
N ALA A 193 -11.71 -28.13 -5.00
CA ALA A 193 -11.78 -27.10 -3.96
C ALA A 193 -11.01 -25.82 -4.36
N ASP A 194 -9.84 -25.96 -4.96
CA ASP A 194 -9.03 -24.84 -5.45
C ASP A 194 -9.66 -24.18 -6.67
N ARG A 195 -10.32 -24.96 -7.56
CA ARG A 195 -11.11 -24.41 -8.67
C ARG A 195 -12.32 -23.65 -8.17
N GLU A 196 -13.00 -24.11 -7.11
CA GLU A 196 -14.07 -23.34 -6.46
C GLU A 196 -13.54 -22.05 -5.81
N ARG A 197 -12.39 -22.10 -5.14
CA ARG A 197 -11.77 -20.94 -4.49
C ARG A 197 -11.27 -19.91 -5.51
N ARG A 198 -10.66 -20.36 -6.61
CA ARG A 198 -10.27 -19.51 -7.76
C ARG A 198 -11.50 -18.93 -8.45
N ALA A 199 -12.56 -19.72 -8.65
CA ALA A 199 -13.82 -19.22 -9.20
C ALA A 199 -14.51 -18.20 -8.26
N GLN A 200 -14.41 -18.37 -6.94
CA GLN A 200 -14.90 -17.38 -5.97
C GLN A 200 -14.07 -16.09 -6.02
N ARG A 201 -12.73 -16.18 -6.05
CA ARG A 201 -11.85 -15.01 -6.21
C ARG A 201 -12.09 -14.30 -7.53
N ALA A 202 -12.19 -15.04 -8.64
CA ALA A 202 -12.52 -14.47 -9.95
C ALA A 202 -13.91 -13.81 -9.96
N LYS A 203 -14.91 -14.39 -9.29
CA LYS A 203 -16.23 -13.75 -9.12
C LYS A 203 -16.18 -12.49 -8.26
N MET A 204 -15.34 -12.45 -7.23
CA MET A 204 -15.15 -11.25 -6.41
C MET A 204 -14.41 -10.17 -7.21
N ALA A 205 -13.35 -10.52 -7.92
CA ALA A 205 -12.61 -9.62 -8.80
C ALA A 205 -13.50 -9.09 -9.94
N GLN A 206 -14.28 -9.95 -10.61
CA GLN A 206 -15.24 -9.51 -11.63
C GLN A 206 -16.34 -8.62 -11.04
N LYS A 207 -16.77 -8.85 -9.79
CA LYS A 207 -17.71 -7.95 -9.11
C LYS A 207 -17.06 -6.61 -8.79
N GLU A 208 -15.81 -6.60 -8.34
CA GLU A 208 -15.05 -5.40 -8.01
C GLU A 208 -14.74 -4.59 -9.28
N GLU A 209 -14.29 -5.25 -10.34
CA GLU A 209 -14.09 -4.65 -11.66
C GLU A 209 -15.40 -4.17 -12.27
N ALA A 210 -16.52 -4.90 -12.14
CA ALA A 210 -17.81 -4.41 -12.59
C ALA A 210 -18.33 -3.22 -11.75
N VAL A 211 -17.98 -3.14 -10.46
CA VAL A 211 -18.26 -1.97 -9.61
C VAL A 211 -17.39 -0.79 -10.03
N GLU A 212 -16.11 -1.04 -10.32
CA GLU A 212 -15.18 -0.02 -10.81
C GLU A 212 -15.56 0.46 -12.21
N GLU A 213 -15.98 -0.43 -13.11
CA GLU A 213 -16.44 -0.10 -14.46
C GLU A 213 -17.78 0.64 -14.42
N LYS A 214 -18.69 0.29 -13.50
CA LYS A 214 -19.88 1.10 -13.23
C LYS A 214 -19.51 2.48 -12.71
N ARG A 215 -18.56 2.58 -11.76
CA ARG A 215 -18.04 3.87 -11.28
C ARG A 215 -17.40 4.68 -12.41
N LYS A 216 -16.66 4.04 -13.32
CA LYS A 216 -16.06 4.67 -14.50
C LYS A 216 -17.12 5.15 -15.50
N LYS A 217 -18.17 4.36 -15.74
CA LYS A 217 -19.28 4.71 -16.64
C LYS A 217 -20.22 5.79 -16.06
N GLU A 218 -20.35 5.81 -14.74
CA GLU A 218 -21.11 6.83 -14.01
C GLU A 218 -20.28 8.09 -13.74
N ASP A 219 -18.98 8.10 -14.07
CA ASP A 219 -18.13 9.28 -13.93
C ASP A 219 -18.44 10.30 -15.04
N PRO A 220 -19.14 11.41 -14.73
CA PRO A 220 -19.49 12.41 -15.72
C PRO A 220 -18.25 13.02 -16.40
N MET A 221 -17.06 12.90 -15.78
CA MET A 221 -15.81 13.46 -16.29
C MET A 221 -15.19 12.67 -17.45
N GLN A 222 -15.57 11.40 -17.68
CA GLN A 222 -15.02 10.63 -18.82
C GLN A 222 -15.53 11.14 -20.18
N SER A 223 -16.73 11.70 -20.20
CA SER A 223 -17.35 12.27 -21.40
C SER A 223 -16.76 13.63 -21.82
N LEU A 224 -15.89 14.23 -20.99
CA LEU A 224 -15.31 15.53 -21.29
C LEU A 224 -14.17 15.42 -22.32
N PRO A 225 -14.00 16.42 -23.21
CA PRO A 225 -12.83 16.53 -24.06
C PRO A 225 -11.54 16.58 -23.23
N ASP A 226 -10.43 16.06 -23.75
CA ASP A 226 -9.17 15.97 -22.99
C ASP A 226 -8.66 17.35 -22.54
N ASP A 227 -8.83 18.40 -23.36
CA ASP A 227 -8.50 19.78 -22.97
C ASP A 227 -9.28 20.27 -21.74
N SER A 228 -10.54 19.84 -21.59
CA SER A 228 -11.36 20.16 -20.42
C SER A 228 -10.89 19.37 -19.19
N LYS A 229 -10.44 18.12 -19.38
CA LYS A 229 -9.88 17.30 -18.29
C LYS A 229 -8.61 17.93 -17.72
N PHE A 230 -7.67 18.35 -18.57
CA PHE A 230 -6.45 19.04 -18.12
C PHE A 230 -6.76 20.37 -17.43
N GLY A 231 -7.73 21.13 -17.94
CA GLY A 231 -8.19 22.37 -17.31
C GLY A 231 -8.76 22.15 -15.91
N ILE A 232 -9.62 21.13 -15.74
CA ILE A 232 -10.20 20.77 -14.44
C ILE A 232 -9.14 20.19 -13.50
N GLN A 233 -8.25 19.35 -14.01
CA GLN A 233 -7.13 18.81 -13.23
C GLN A 233 -6.31 19.94 -12.62
N ARG A 234 -5.88 20.92 -13.42
CA ARG A 234 -5.13 22.08 -12.94
C ARG A 234 -5.92 22.91 -11.92
N LEU A 235 -7.23 23.03 -12.10
CA LEU A 235 -8.11 23.74 -11.17
C LEU A 235 -8.19 23.01 -9.81
N LEU A 236 -8.26 21.68 -9.81
CA LEU A 236 -8.28 20.87 -8.59
C LEU A 236 -6.93 20.90 -7.85
N GLU A 237 -5.81 20.81 -8.58
CA GLU A 237 -4.46 21.00 -8.03
C GLU A 237 -4.33 22.38 -7.37
N MET A 238 -4.79 23.44 -8.04
CA MET A 238 -4.75 24.80 -7.51
C MET A 238 -5.66 24.96 -6.29
N ALA A 239 -6.83 24.33 -6.25
CA ALA A 239 -7.72 24.37 -5.09
C ALA A 239 -7.13 23.65 -3.87
N ARG A 240 -6.36 22.59 -4.10
CA ARG A 240 -5.64 21.85 -3.06
C ARG A 240 -4.47 22.66 -2.50
N ASP A 241 -3.68 23.27 -3.38
CA ASP A 241 -2.41 23.89 -3.02
C ASP A 241 -2.60 25.36 -2.58
N ASP A 242 -3.54 26.09 -3.19
CA ASP A 242 -3.92 27.46 -2.86
C ASP A 242 -5.45 27.60 -2.73
N PRO A 243 -6.04 27.16 -1.60
CA PRO A 243 -7.48 27.27 -1.37
C PRO A 243 -7.98 28.72 -1.36
N LEU A 244 -7.10 29.70 -1.17
CA LEU A 244 -7.48 31.11 -1.21
C LEU A 244 -7.85 31.56 -2.61
N HIS A 245 -7.33 30.94 -3.67
CA HIS A 245 -7.53 31.36 -5.05
C HIS A 245 -9.01 31.56 -5.41
N TYR A 246 -9.87 30.67 -4.91
CA TYR A 246 -11.31 30.61 -5.21
C TYR A 246 -12.19 31.39 -4.23
N MET A 247 -11.61 32.06 -3.23
CA MET A 247 -12.34 32.91 -2.30
C MET A 247 -12.48 34.34 -2.83
N ASP A 248 -13.51 35.06 -2.39
CA ASP A 248 -13.63 36.49 -2.69
C ASP A 248 -12.53 37.29 -1.97
N GLU A 249 -12.22 38.49 -2.48
CA GLU A 249 -11.13 39.32 -1.96
C GLU A 249 -11.34 39.76 -0.49
N ALA A 250 -12.59 39.94 -0.05
CA ALA A 250 -12.86 40.30 1.34
C ALA A 250 -12.53 39.12 2.26
N THR A 251 -12.88 37.90 1.85
CA THR A 251 -12.54 36.67 2.59
C THR A 251 -11.03 36.42 2.58
N LYS A 252 -10.36 36.57 1.44
CA LYS A 252 -8.88 36.49 1.36
C LYS A 252 -8.21 37.45 2.35
N ALA A 253 -8.68 38.70 2.43
CA ALA A 253 -8.15 39.69 3.35
C ALA A 253 -8.35 39.31 4.82
N ARG A 254 -9.53 38.76 5.18
CA ARG A 254 -9.79 38.23 6.53
C ARG A 254 -8.88 37.07 6.86
N VAL A 255 -8.71 36.10 5.96
CA VAL A 255 -7.83 34.94 6.19
C VAL A 255 -6.37 35.37 6.36
N ARG A 256 -5.88 36.31 5.52
CA ARG A 256 -4.51 36.86 5.67
C ARG A 256 -4.31 37.56 7.02
N THR A 257 -5.30 38.35 7.45
CA THR A 257 -5.25 39.04 8.75
C THR A 257 -5.24 38.03 9.89
N ALA A 258 -6.16 37.05 9.84
CA ALA A 258 -6.25 36.00 10.84
C ALA A 258 -4.96 35.16 10.91
N ARG A 259 -4.32 34.84 9.78
CA ARG A 259 -3.03 34.12 9.75
C ARG A 259 -1.95 34.84 10.54
N THR A 260 -1.87 36.17 10.42
CA THR A 260 -0.93 36.99 11.19
C THR A 260 -1.28 37.03 12.68
N ASP A 261 -2.55 37.21 13.01
CA ASP A 261 -3.01 37.33 14.40
C ASP A 261 -2.90 36.02 15.19
N LEU A 262 -3.18 34.90 14.54
CA LEU A 262 -3.32 33.59 15.19
C LEU A 262 -2.00 32.82 15.32
N ARG A 263 -0.87 33.29 14.75
CA ARG A 263 0.42 32.55 14.73
C ARG A 263 0.80 31.99 16.10
N CYS A 264 0.82 32.86 17.11
CA CYS A 264 1.21 32.49 18.47
C CYS A 264 0.22 31.50 19.11
N ASP A 265 -1.08 31.72 18.94
CA ASP A 265 -2.11 30.85 19.51
C ASP A 265 -2.08 29.46 18.88
N VAL A 266 -2.00 29.38 17.55
CA VAL A 266 -1.96 28.12 16.81
C VAL A 266 -0.66 27.37 17.09
N CYS A 267 0.49 28.05 17.15
CA CYS A 267 1.77 27.41 17.42
C CYS A 267 1.78 26.73 18.80
N ARG A 268 1.35 27.46 19.84
CA ARG A 268 1.19 26.90 21.18
C ARG A 268 0.23 25.72 21.16
N ARG A 269 -0.91 25.87 20.47
CA ARG A 269 -1.95 24.85 20.47
C ARG A 269 -1.49 23.56 19.79
N VAL A 270 -0.79 23.66 18.66
CA VAL A 270 -0.18 22.52 18.00
C VAL A 270 0.75 21.76 18.94
N LEU A 271 1.64 22.46 19.65
CA LEU A 271 2.54 21.84 20.64
C LEU A 271 1.79 21.17 21.79
N GLU A 272 0.73 21.81 22.30
CA GLU A 272 -0.13 21.24 23.35
C GLU A 272 -0.83 19.95 22.89
N GLU A 273 -1.36 19.96 21.68
CA GLU A 273 -2.08 18.82 21.10
C GLU A 273 -1.11 17.65 20.85
N THR A 274 0.07 17.91 20.25
CA THR A 274 1.12 16.90 20.09
C THR A 274 1.60 16.34 21.43
N ALA A 275 1.84 17.21 22.43
CA ALA A 275 2.22 16.76 23.76
C ALA A 275 1.12 15.89 24.41
N SER A 276 -0.16 16.24 24.22
CA SER A 276 -1.29 15.48 24.75
C SER A 276 -1.42 14.07 24.16
N GLU A 277 -0.94 13.85 22.94
CA GLU A 277 -0.90 12.54 22.29
C GLU A 277 0.27 11.67 22.79
N VAL A 278 1.42 12.29 23.07
CA VAL A 278 2.66 11.57 23.43
C VAL A 278 2.81 11.37 24.95
N ILE A 279 2.38 12.32 25.79
CA ILE A 279 2.51 12.23 27.26
C ILE A 279 1.82 11.00 27.86
N PRO A 280 0.64 10.53 27.42
CA PRO A 280 0.03 9.33 27.98
C PRO A 280 0.88 8.06 27.83
N LYS A 281 1.83 8.04 26.87
CA LYS A 281 2.76 6.92 26.68
C LYS A 281 3.77 6.85 27.83
N PRO A 282 4.18 5.65 28.28
CA PRO A 282 5.27 5.48 29.25
C PRO A 282 6.56 6.15 28.79
N LYS A 283 7.34 6.77 29.70
CA LYS A 283 8.59 7.47 29.35
C LYS A 283 9.56 6.60 28.52
N SER A 284 9.65 5.31 28.80
CA SER A 284 10.51 4.36 28.06
C SER A 284 10.10 4.12 26.61
N LEU A 285 8.87 4.49 26.24
CA LEU A 285 8.33 4.37 24.88
C LEU A 285 8.22 5.71 24.18
N ARG A 286 8.60 6.82 24.83
CA ARG A 286 8.61 8.13 24.19
C ARG A 286 9.91 8.26 23.42
N SER A 287 9.80 8.40 22.12
CA SER A 287 10.91 8.72 21.23
C SER A 287 10.67 10.10 20.63
N GLU A 288 11.75 10.78 20.23
CA GLU A 288 11.64 12.00 19.42
C GLU A 288 10.92 11.71 18.10
N HIS A 289 11.16 10.54 17.52
CA HIS A 289 10.51 10.11 16.28
C HIS A 289 8.98 10.05 16.39
N ASP A 290 8.44 9.58 17.53
CA ASP A 290 6.99 9.58 17.78
C ASP A 290 6.41 11.00 17.77
N ILE A 291 7.16 11.98 18.31
CA ILE A 291 6.75 13.39 18.32
C ILE A 291 6.83 13.96 16.90
N LEU A 292 7.89 13.63 16.16
CA LEU A 292 8.07 14.06 14.77
C LEU A 292 6.91 13.59 13.89
N VAL A 293 6.57 12.30 13.94
CA VAL A 293 5.45 11.73 13.17
C VAL A 293 4.12 12.40 13.53
N ALA A 294 3.87 12.66 14.82
CA ALA A 294 2.67 13.39 15.24
C ALA A 294 2.67 14.83 14.72
N MET A 295 3.83 15.51 14.70
CA MET A 295 3.98 16.88 14.24
C MET A 295 3.83 17.02 12.72
N GLU A 296 4.31 16.05 11.93
CA GLU A 296 4.11 16.02 10.47
C GLU A 296 2.62 15.93 10.10
N GLY A 297 1.83 15.21 10.90
CA GLY A 297 0.39 15.06 10.70
C GLY A 297 -0.49 16.14 11.33
N ILE A 298 0.04 17.00 12.21
CA ILE A 298 -0.80 17.82 13.12
C ILE A 298 -1.65 18.89 12.42
N CYS A 299 -1.26 19.30 11.20
CA CYS A 299 -1.99 20.28 10.40
C CYS A 299 -3.00 19.64 9.43
N VAL A 300 -3.15 18.31 9.44
CA VAL A 300 -3.95 17.55 8.48
C VAL A 300 -4.90 16.59 9.20
N GLY A 301 -6.17 16.52 8.76
CA GLY A 301 -7.23 15.72 9.39
C GLY A 301 -7.54 14.39 8.72
N GLY A 302 -6.68 13.93 7.81
CA GLY A 302 -6.88 12.72 7.00
C GLY A 302 -7.56 12.97 5.65
N PRO A 303 -7.71 11.91 4.83
CA PRO A 303 -8.28 12.02 3.49
C PRO A 303 -9.77 12.34 3.53
N ASP A 304 -10.22 13.18 2.60
CA ASP A 304 -11.64 13.47 2.41
C ASP A 304 -12.26 12.42 1.47
N LEU A 305 -13.10 11.53 2.01
CA LEU A 305 -13.73 10.46 1.23
C LEU A 305 -15.07 10.88 0.56
N SER A 306 -15.60 12.09 0.81
CA SER A 306 -16.83 12.53 0.12
C SER A 306 -16.57 12.98 -1.31
N ILE A 307 -15.33 13.36 -1.60
CA ILE A 307 -14.91 13.79 -2.93
C ILE A 307 -14.10 12.64 -3.53
N PRO A 308 -14.56 12.02 -4.63
CA PRO A 308 -13.78 10.98 -5.27
C PRO A 308 -12.49 11.56 -5.86
N ASN A 309 -11.46 10.72 -5.98
CA ASN A 309 -10.23 11.11 -6.67
C ASN A 309 -10.53 11.34 -8.15
N TYR A 310 -10.37 12.57 -8.60
CA TYR A 310 -10.57 12.97 -10.00
C TYR A 310 -9.21 13.16 -10.66
N PHE A 311 -8.99 12.53 -11.82
CA PHE A 311 -7.77 12.67 -12.62
C PHE A 311 -6.47 12.33 -11.88
N GLY A 312 -6.52 11.48 -10.84
CA GLY A 312 -5.36 11.16 -10.01
C GLY A 312 -5.04 12.21 -8.94
N ILE A 313 -5.82 13.29 -8.85
CA ILE A 313 -5.68 14.30 -7.80
C ILE A 313 -6.51 13.86 -6.60
N GLU A 314 -5.81 13.65 -5.50
CA GLU A 314 -6.43 13.44 -4.21
C GLU A 314 -7.13 14.73 -3.74
N PRO A 315 -8.34 14.62 -3.18
CA PRO A 315 -9.05 15.77 -2.67
C PRO A 315 -8.26 16.44 -1.53
N PRO A 316 -8.49 17.74 -1.28
CA PRO A 316 -7.90 18.41 -0.14
C PRO A 316 -8.21 17.63 1.15
N PRO A 317 -7.23 17.42 2.03
CA PRO A 317 -7.48 16.68 3.25
C PRO A 317 -8.42 17.47 4.17
N LEU A 318 -9.10 16.75 5.06
CA LEU A 318 -9.95 17.36 6.07
C LEU A 318 -9.10 18.25 6.99
N PRO A 319 -9.69 19.29 7.62
CA PRO A 319 -9.02 20.07 8.65
C PRO A 319 -8.59 19.20 9.83
N ALA A 320 -7.45 19.50 10.45
CA ALA A 320 -6.94 18.77 11.60
C ALA A 320 -7.97 18.64 12.75
N GLU A 321 -7.94 17.54 13.50
CA GLU A 321 -8.96 17.27 14.54
C GLU A 321 -9.00 18.31 15.66
N TRP A 322 -7.86 18.92 15.98
CA TRP A 322 -7.80 19.95 17.02
C TRP A 322 -8.56 21.22 16.63
N THR A 323 -8.78 21.48 15.34
CA THR A 323 -9.57 22.64 14.90
C THR A 323 -11.05 22.51 15.29
N ASP A 324 -11.55 21.31 15.59
CA ASP A 324 -12.92 21.14 16.08
C ASP A 324 -13.08 21.67 17.51
N ARG A 325 -11.99 21.65 18.29
CA ARG A 325 -11.95 22.13 19.67
C ARG A 325 -11.72 23.64 19.74
N TRP A 326 -11.20 24.26 18.68
CA TRP A 326 -10.75 25.65 18.68
C TRP A 326 -11.17 26.40 17.43
N ARG A 327 -11.78 27.58 17.59
CA ARG A 327 -12.19 28.42 16.47
C ARG A 327 -11.59 29.82 16.59
N PRO A 328 -11.17 30.42 15.47
CA PRO A 328 -10.77 31.81 15.47
C PRO A 328 -12.01 32.68 15.67
N LYS A 329 -11.91 33.68 16.55
CA LYS A 329 -12.95 34.66 16.79
C LYS A 329 -12.34 36.05 16.80
N LEU A 330 -12.95 36.95 16.03
CA LEU A 330 -12.58 38.36 16.05
C LEU A 330 -12.96 38.96 17.41
N ASP A 331 -11.97 39.37 18.19
CA ASP A 331 -12.22 40.13 19.40
C ASP A 331 -12.56 41.58 19.04
N LYS A 332 -13.80 41.99 19.37
CA LYS A 332 -14.32 43.32 19.03
C LYS A 332 -13.54 44.45 19.68
N LYS A 333 -12.84 44.19 20.80
CA LYS A 333 -12.09 45.23 21.53
C LYS A 333 -10.72 45.47 20.90
N SER A 334 -9.98 44.41 20.64
CA SER A 334 -8.64 44.50 20.05
C SER A 334 -8.64 44.60 18.53
N GLY A 335 -9.75 44.22 17.87
CA GLY A 335 -9.82 44.12 16.42
C GLY A 335 -8.99 42.98 15.84
N ARG A 336 -8.53 42.05 16.69
CA ARG A 336 -7.64 40.94 16.32
C ARG A 336 -8.36 39.59 16.43
N TYR A 337 -7.95 38.65 15.60
CA TYR A 337 -8.40 37.26 15.75
C TYR A 337 -7.71 36.61 16.94
N VAL A 338 -8.50 35.95 17.78
CA VAL A 338 -7.99 35.15 18.90
C VAL A 338 -8.57 33.74 18.83
N LEU A 339 -7.79 32.75 19.25
CA LEU A 339 -8.26 31.38 19.28
C LEU A 339 -9.11 31.14 20.53
N LYS A 340 -10.35 30.67 20.35
CA LYS A 340 -11.27 30.36 21.47
C LYS A 340 -11.78 28.93 21.38
N ALA A 341 -12.00 28.32 22.54
CA ALA A 341 -12.62 27.00 22.61
C ALA A 341 -14.00 27.01 21.92
N SER A 342 -14.26 25.95 21.16
CA SER A 342 -15.55 25.67 20.54
C SER A 342 -16.61 25.41 21.59
N SER A 343 -17.85 25.80 21.30
CA SER A 343 -18.98 25.39 22.15
C SER A 343 -19.20 23.88 22.07
N LYS A 344 -19.74 23.28 23.14
CA LYS A 344 -20.07 21.84 23.17
C LYS A 344 -20.96 21.40 22.00
N LYS A 345 -21.90 22.27 21.57
CA LYS A 345 -22.79 22.02 20.42
C LYS A 345 -22.03 21.95 19.10
N VAL A 346 -21.11 22.88 18.86
CA VAL A 346 -20.26 22.89 17.65
C VAL A 346 -19.37 21.65 17.62
N LYS A 347 -18.77 21.29 18.76
CA LYS A 347 -17.96 20.08 18.88
C LYS A 347 -18.76 18.82 18.52
N GLN A 348 -19.93 18.63 19.12
CA GLN A 348 -20.80 17.49 18.80
C GLN A 348 -21.23 17.44 17.32
N ARG A 349 -21.48 18.60 16.71
CA ARG A 349 -21.76 18.68 15.26
C ARG A 349 -20.56 18.22 14.44
N ARG A 350 -19.35 18.65 14.79
CA ARG A 350 -18.11 18.26 14.12
C ARG A 350 -17.76 16.79 14.32
N ASP A 351 -17.95 16.25 15.52
CA ASP A 351 -17.77 14.81 15.80
C ASP A 351 -18.69 13.97 14.90
N LYS A 352 -19.96 14.38 14.77
CA LYS A 352 -20.92 13.74 13.84
C LYS A 352 -20.47 13.91 12.39
N TRP A 353 -20.03 15.09 11.99
CA TRP A 353 -19.53 15.36 10.65
C TRP A 353 -18.31 14.47 10.29
N ARG A 354 -17.33 14.32 11.20
CA ARG A 354 -16.18 13.40 11.01
C ARG A 354 -16.59 11.93 10.98
N SER A 355 -17.61 11.53 11.75
CA SER A 355 -18.12 10.16 11.68
C SER A 355 -18.69 9.84 10.29
N LEU A 356 -19.37 10.80 9.66
CA LEU A 356 -19.84 10.68 8.28
C LEU A 356 -18.69 10.76 7.27
N ALA A 357 -17.59 11.43 7.64
CA ALA A 357 -16.41 11.56 6.81
C ALA A 357 -15.72 10.24 6.47
N LYS A 358 -15.73 9.31 7.41
CA LYS A 358 -15.21 7.96 7.23
C LYS A 358 -16.00 7.14 6.20
N GLU A 359 -17.25 7.52 5.94
CA GLU A 359 -18.13 6.86 4.96
C GLU A 359 -18.25 7.64 3.65
N GLY A 360 -17.61 8.80 3.53
CA GLY A 360 -17.76 9.70 2.38
C GLY A 360 -19.15 10.34 2.26
N LYS A 361 -19.91 10.43 3.35
CA LYS A 361 -21.30 10.92 3.37
C LYS A 361 -21.45 12.33 3.95
N GLN A 362 -20.34 12.94 4.35
CA GLN A 362 -20.28 14.29 4.86
C GLN A 362 -20.58 15.30 3.75
N GLN A 363 -21.34 16.33 4.09
CA GLN A 363 -21.45 17.53 3.26
C GLN A 363 -20.37 18.53 3.68
N PRO A 364 -19.91 19.41 2.77
CA PRO A 364 -19.02 20.51 3.15
C PRO A 364 -19.61 21.33 4.30
N PRO A 365 -18.76 21.82 5.23
CA PRO A 365 -19.22 22.68 6.31
C PRO A 365 -19.77 24.01 5.75
N ASP A 366 -20.56 24.70 6.58
CA ASP A 366 -21.10 26.03 6.25
C ASP A 366 -19.94 27.00 5.90
N SER A 367 -20.19 28.02 5.06
CA SER A 367 -19.15 28.93 4.55
C SER A 367 -18.27 29.54 5.64
N ASP A 368 -18.87 29.94 6.76
CA ASP A 368 -18.15 30.53 7.89
C ASP A 368 -17.23 29.52 8.57
N GLU A 369 -17.66 28.25 8.67
CA GLU A 369 -16.82 27.20 9.23
C GLU A 369 -15.68 26.81 8.29
N ALA A 370 -15.96 26.77 6.97
CA ALA A 370 -14.93 26.53 5.96
C ALA A 370 -13.85 27.63 5.95
N GLU A 371 -14.26 28.90 6.09
CA GLU A 371 -13.33 30.04 6.25
C GLU A 371 -12.46 29.88 7.51
N GLN A 372 -13.08 29.54 8.65
CA GLN A 372 -12.35 29.33 9.90
C GLN A 372 -11.38 28.14 9.83
N ASP A 373 -11.80 27.03 9.21
CA ASP A 373 -10.96 25.87 8.98
C ASP A 373 -9.76 26.22 8.08
N THR A 374 -9.97 27.06 7.06
CA THR A 374 -8.92 27.56 6.16
C THR A 374 -7.93 28.46 6.92
N MET A 375 -8.41 29.37 7.77
CA MET A 375 -7.57 30.21 8.63
C MET A 375 -6.62 29.36 9.48
N LEU A 376 -7.15 28.35 10.18
CA LEU A 376 -6.35 27.51 11.07
C LEU A 376 -5.39 26.61 10.31
N THR A 377 -5.84 25.99 9.22
CA THR A 377 -5.02 25.06 8.42
C THR A 377 -3.83 25.77 7.79
N LEU A 378 -4.05 26.94 7.17
CA LEU A 378 -2.96 27.72 6.57
C LEU A 378 -2.02 28.27 7.64
N THR A 379 -2.54 28.78 8.76
CA THR A 379 -1.69 29.25 9.87
C THR A 379 -0.82 28.13 10.44
N CYS A 380 -1.38 26.92 10.60
CA CYS A 380 -0.64 25.75 11.06
C CYS A 380 0.51 25.40 10.10
N LYS A 381 0.22 25.32 8.80
CA LYS A 381 1.25 25.03 7.78
C LYS A 381 2.35 26.09 7.72
N ASP A 382 2.04 27.35 8.03
CA ASP A 382 3.02 28.45 8.02
C ASP A 382 4.00 28.45 9.20
N ILE A 383 3.62 27.84 10.32
CA ILE A 383 4.36 27.97 11.60
C ILE A 383 5.02 26.68 12.04
N VAL A 384 4.50 25.52 11.60
CA VAL A 384 4.98 24.22 12.06
C VAL A 384 6.27 23.87 11.34
N GLU A 385 7.35 23.72 12.11
CA GLU A 385 8.65 23.22 11.68
C GLU A 385 8.85 21.86 12.37
N PRO A 386 8.43 20.72 11.78
CA PRO A 386 8.30 19.45 12.50
C PRO A 386 9.56 19.01 13.23
N GLU A 387 10.72 19.05 12.56
CA GLU A 387 12.02 18.65 13.12
C GLU A 387 12.43 19.51 14.32
N ARG A 388 12.40 20.83 14.17
CA ARG A 388 12.76 21.77 15.24
C ARG A 388 11.80 21.68 16.42
N PHE A 389 10.50 21.54 16.14
CA PHE A 389 9.48 21.45 17.18
C PHE A 389 9.57 20.12 17.92
N SER A 390 9.82 19.02 17.21
CA SER A 390 9.97 17.69 17.82
C SER A 390 11.16 17.63 18.75
N GLU A 391 12.31 18.15 18.32
CA GLU A 391 13.54 18.15 19.12
C GLU A 391 13.33 18.93 20.44
N LEU A 392 12.84 20.16 20.35
CA LEU A 392 12.67 21.02 21.52
C LEU A 392 11.55 20.52 22.43
N LEU A 393 10.46 19.99 21.88
CA LEU A 393 9.39 19.40 22.68
C LEU A 393 9.88 18.14 23.40
N PHE A 394 10.67 17.29 22.74
CA PHE A 394 11.28 16.10 23.36
C PHE A 394 12.14 16.50 24.56
N GLN A 395 13.07 17.45 24.38
CA GLN A 395 13.93 17.97 25.45
C GLN A 395 13.11 18.52 26.63
N GLU A 396 12.05 19.29 26.35
CA GLU A 396 11.20 19.85 27.41
C GLU A 396 10.34 18.80 28.13
N MET A 397 9.98 17.72 27.43
CA MET A 397 9.22 16.60 28.00
C MET A 397 10.08 15.72 28.92
N GLU A 398 11.40 15.64 28.72
CA GLU A 398 12.31 14.92 29.63
C GLU A 398 12.32 15.54 31.02
N LEU A 399 12.19 16.87 31.09
CA LEU A 399 12.12 17.64 32.34
C LEU A 399 10.82 17.41 33.13
N CYS A 400 9.80 16.82 32.51
CA CYS A 400 8.53 16.59 33.18
C CYS A 400 8.57 15.38 34.12
N GLN A 401 8.23 15.61 35.38
CA GLN A 401 8.06 14.55 36.38
C GLN A 401 6.68 13.89 36.24
N ALA A 402 6.54 12.62 36.65
CA ALA A 402 5.31 11.84 36.46
C ALA A 402 4.08 12.36 37.23
N ALA A 403 4.28 13.22 38.25
CA ALA A 403 3.23 13.63 39.18
C ALA A 403 2.76 15.09 39.03
N SER A 404 3.30 15.87 38.09
CA SER A 404 2.93 17.28 37.89
C SER A 404 2.40 17.54 36.47
N PRO A 405 1.49 18.53 36.30
CA PRO A 405 1.10 18.96 34.97
C PRO A 405 2.34 19.42 34.19
N CYS A 406 2.63 18.71 33.11
CA CYS A 406 3.80 18.94 32.28
C CYS A 406 3.57 20.16 31.38
N ALA A 407 4.14 21.31 31.74
CA ALA A 407 4.11 22.52 30.91
C ALA A 407 5.16 22.50 29.77
N ALA A 408 5.55 21.32 29.27
CA ALA A 408 6.56 21.19 28.22
C ALA A 408 6.14 21.89 26.93
N ALA A 409 4.87 21.75 26.54
CA ALA A 409 4.33 22.43 25.35
C ALA A 409 4.45 23.95 25.46
N THR A 410 4.01 24.55 26.58
CA THR A 410 4.08 26.00 26.80
C THR A 410 5.53 26.50 26.85
N ARG A 411 6.44 25.78 27.51
CA ARG A 411 7.87 26.14 27.52
C ARG A 411 8.52 26.03 26.14
N THR A 412 8.18 25.00 25.37
CA THR A 412 8.61 24.85 23.99
C THR A 412 8.08 26.00 23.15
N ALA A 413 6.80 26.34 23.29
CA ALA A 413 6.16 27.42 22.56
C ALA A 413 6.87 28.76 22.78
N SER A 414 7.24 29.10 24.03
CA SER A 414 8.02 30.31 24.33
C SER A 414 9.39 30.36 23.66
N LYS A 415 9.96 29.22 23.21
CA LYS A 415 11.26 29.14 22.56
C LYS A 415 11.18 29.13 21.02
N VAL A 416 10.09 28.61 20.45
CA VAL A 416 9.98 28.41 18.99
C VAL A 416 8.92 29.26 18.33
N CYS A 417 7.84 29.58 19.02
CA CYS A 417 6.73 30.30 18.43
C CYS A 417 7.09 31.78 18.30
N ALA A 418 6.99 32.29 17.08
CA ALA A 418 7.22 33.69 16.75
C ALA A 418 6.01 34.32 16.08
N ASP A 419 5.80 35.61 16.37
CA ASP A 419 4.80 36.43 15.70
C ASP A 419 5.19 36.73 14.24
N ALA A 420 4.38 37.53 13.53
CA ALA A 420 4.67 37.88 12.15
C ALA A 420 5.91 38.77 11.96
N ASN A 421 6.42 39.37 13.04
CA ASN A 421 7.63 40.18 13.04
C ASN A 421 8.88 39.37 13.44
N GLY A 422 8.72 38.06 13.69
CA GLY A 422 9.79 37.19 14.16
C GLY A 422 10.12 37.34 15.65
N SER A 423 9.32 38.09 16.41
CA SER A 423 9.48 38.20 17.86
C SER A 423 8.88 36.99 18.56
N LEU A 424 9.57 36.45 19.56
CA LEU A 424 9.07 35.30 20.33
C LEU A 424 7.73 35.65 21.00
N CYS A 425 6.79 34.73 20.90
CA CYS A 425 5.47 34.88 21.49
C CYS A 425 5.55 34.91 23.02
N ALA A 426 4.96 35.93 23.63
CA ALA A 426 4.82 36.01 25.08
C ALA A 426 3.61 35.20 25.54
N TYR A 427 3.84 34.13 26.29
CA TYR A 427 2.79 33.33 26.92
C TYR A 427 2.82 33.61 28.42
N ASP A 428 1.79 34.31 28.93
CA ASP A 428 1.65 34.55 30.36
C ASP A 428 1.35 33.24 31.08
N ALA A 429 2.34 32.70 31.78
CA ALA A 429 2.23 31.47 32.57
C ALA A 429 1.11 31.55 33.65
N MET A 430 0.61 32.75 33.98
CA MET A 430 -0.44 32.94 34.98
C MET A 430 -1.88 32.89 34.43
N GLN A 431 -2.10 33.00 33.11
CA GLN A 431 -3.47 32.97 32.56
C GLN A 431 -4.07 31.54 32.48
N GLU A 432 -3.24 30.50 32.52
CA GLU A 432 -3.67 29.09 32.50
C GLU A 432 -4.30 28.62 33.81
N LEU A 433 -3.92 29.19 34.96
CA LEU A 433 -4.53 28.83 36.26
C LEU A 433 -5.94 29.40 36.44
N ALA A 434 -6.26 30.49 35.75
CA ALA A 434 -7.54 31.19 35.88
C ALA A 434 -8.64 30.66 34.93
N SER A 435 -8.30 29.77 33.99
CA SER A 435 -9.18 29.33 32.91
C SER A 435 -9.43 27.82 32.88
N LYS A 436 -9.48 27.15 34.05
CA LYS A 436 -10.07 25.81 34.11
C LYS A 436 -11.56 25.89 33.71
N PRO A 437 -11.98 25.27 32.60
CA PRO A 437 -13.38 24.96 32.43
C PRO A 437 -13.71 23.79 33.36
N GLU A 438 -14.75 23.94 34.18
CA GLU A 438 -15.41 22.79 34.80
C GLU A 438 -15.78 21.79 33.68
N LEU A 439 -15.21 20.58 33.77
CA LEU A 439 -15.40 19.47 32.83
C LEU A 439 -16.80 18.87 32.95
#